data_AF-A0A1V4TVW2-F1
#
_entry.id   AF-A0A1V4TVW2-F1
#
_cell.length_a   1.000
_cell.length_b   1.000
_cell.length_c   1.000
_cell.angle_alpha   90.00
_cell.angle_beta   90.00
_cell.angle_gamma   90.00
#
_symmetry.space_group_name_H-M   'P 1'
#
loop_
_entity.id
_entity.type
_entity.pdbx_description
1 polymer ?
#
loop_
_entity_poly.entity_id
_entity_poly.type
_entity_poly.pdbx_seq_one_letter_code
_entity_poly.pdbx_strand_id
1 'polypeptide(L)'
;MFAGNELQVETAVHNALKTMRGVERRQIAVFLIDPVVLYILAATSKRCLTVSEMAPVVNLPAATCYKLIYQMDKLGLVAFCGNGRNGGRGKAAAYTSVLKEMHLDMKNSVIVLRVTWKNGTTDEFRKDLVPQPDACPFREVASMSSEADGAISD
;
A
#
# COMPACT_ATOMS: atom_id res chain seq x y z
N MET A 1 -29.28 12.72 -3.99
CA MET A 1 -28.65 13.61 -2.98
C MET A 1 -28.24 12.74 -1.80
N PHE A 2 -26.93 12.65 -1.51
CA PHE A 2 -26.31 11.67 -0.60
C PHE A 2 -25.67 12.34 0.64
N ALA A 3 -26.30 13.36 1.22
CA ALA A 3 -25.69 14.18 2.29
C ALA A 3 -25.39 13.39 3.61
N GLY A 4 -26.07 12.27 3.85
CA GLY A 4 -25.79 11.40 5.02
C GLY A 4 -24.60 10.44 4.85
N ASN A 5 -24.15 10.22 3.61
CA ASN A 5 -23.05 9.28 3.32
C ASN A 5 -21.67 9.93 3.46
N GLU A 6 -21.55 11.26 3.29
CA GLU A 6 -20.26 11.94 3.26
C GLU A 6 -19.51 11.82 4.59
N LEU A 7 -20.18 12.07 5.72
CA LEU A 7 -19.56 11.96 7.04
C LEU A 7 -19.09 10.52 7.35
N GLN A 8 -19.86 9.53 6.90
CA GLN A 8 -19.50 8.12 7.01
C GLN A 8 -18.28 7.77 6.16
N VAL A 9 -18.21 8.30 4.93
CA VAL A 9 -17.08 8.13 4.03
C VAL A 9 -15.82 8.79 4.59
N GLU A 10 -15.93 10.01 5.11
CA GLU A 10 -14.81 10.72 5.75
C GLU A 10 -14.25 9.94 6.94
N THR A 11 -15.14 9.40 7.78
CA THR A 11 -14.75 8.57 8.94
C THR A 11 -14.05 7.29 8.47
N ALA A 12 -14.56 6.64 7.43
CA ALA A 12 -13.95 5.45 6.86
C ALA A 12 -12.55 5.74 6.29
N VAL A 13 -12.40 6.85 5.56
CA VAL A 13 -11.10 7.30 5.04
C VAL A 13 -10.12 7.60 6.17
N HIS A 14 -10.58 8.27 7.23
CA HIS A 14 -9.75 8.53 8.41
C HIS A 14 -9.24 7.22 9.06
N ASN A 15 -10.12 6.23 9.21
CA ASN A 15 -9.76 4.93 9.78
C ASN A 15 -8.77 4.17 8.88
N ALA A 16 -8.98 4.16 7.56
CA ALA A 16 -8.06 3.52 6.61
C ALA A 16 -6.66 4.17 6.66
N LEU A 17 -6.59 5.51 6.71
CA LEU A 17 -5.32 6.22 6.84
C LEU A 17 -4.63 5.96 8.19
N LYS A 18 -5.39 5.73 9.26
CA LYS A 18 -4.84 5.30 10.55
C LYS A 18 -4.22 3.90 10.44
N THR A 19 -4.86 2.96 9.75
CA THR A 19 -4.31 1.63 9.48
C THR A 19 -3.02 1.72 8.66
N MET A 20 -3.01 2.55 7.61
CA MET A 20 -1.85 2.75 6.74
C MET A 20 -0.60 3.22 7.49
N ARG A 21 -0.76 4.02 8.57
CA ARG A 21 0.38 4.45 9.42
C ARG A 21 1.09 3.29 10.13
N GLY A 22 0.43 2.16 10.33
CA GLY A 22 1.02 0.96 10.91
C GLY A 22 1.73 0.06 9.91
N VAL A 23 1.68 0.39 8.61
CA VAL A 23 2.28 -0.39 7.53
C VAL A 23 3.63 0.19 7.12
N GLU A 24 4.57 -0.67 6.71
CA GLU A 24 5.87 -0.22 6.23
C GLU A 24 5.70 0.65 4.97
N ARG A 25 6.25 1.87 5.01
CA ARG A 25 6.19 2.85 3.90
C ARG A 25 6.62 2.28 2.55
N ARG A 26 7.64 1.42 2.55
CA ARG A 26 8.15 0.79 1.32
C ARG A 26 7.12 -0.15 0.68
N GLN A 27 6.37 -0.88 1.50
CA GLN A 27 5.32 -1.78 1.02
C GLN A 27 4.19 -1.01 0.33
N ILE A 28 3.78 0.12 0.93
CA ILE A 28 2.79 1.04 0.36
C ILE A 28 3.25 1.56 -1.00
N ALA A 29 4.50 2.04 -1.09
CA ALA A 29 5.06 2.58 -2.33
C ALA A 29 5.07 1.55 -3.46
N VAL A 30 5.47 0.31 -3.18
CA VAL A 30 5.47 -0.77 -4.18
C VAL A 30 4.05 -1.07 -4.67
N PHE A 31 3.08 -1.13 -3.76
CA PHE A 31 1.68 -1.37 -4.11
C PHE A 31 1.09 -0.23 -4.95
N LEU A 32 1.44 1.02 -4.65
CA LEU A 32 0.96 2.19 -5.39
C LEU A 32 1.50 2.27 -6.82
N ILE A 33 2.59 1.58 -7.15
CA ILE A 33 3.15 1.55 -8.51
C ILE A 33 2.54 0.40 -9.33
N ASP A 34 1.82 -0.53 -8.70
CA ASP A 34 1.08 -1.56 -9.42
C ASP A 34 -0.01 -0.92 -10.29
N PRO A 35 -0.04 -1.21 -11.60
CA PRO A 35 -0.94 -0.55 -12.53
C PRO A 35 -2.42 -0.82 -12.21
N VAL A 36 -2.75 -2.03 -11.75
CA VAL A 36 -4.13 -2.40 -11.41
C VAL A 36 -4.58 -1.66 -10.16
N VAL A 37 -3.71 -1.58 -9.15
CA VAL A 37 -3.97 -0.79 -7.92
C VAL A 37 -4.25 0.66 -8.29
N LEU A 38 -3.45 1.26 -9.17
CA LEU A 38 -3.68 2.62 -9.66
C LEU A 38 -5.05 2.77 -10.34
N TYR A 39 -5.44 1.83 -11.19
CA TYR A 39 -6.74 1.88 -11.87
C TYR A 39 -7.90 1.79 -10.88
N ILE A 40 -7.80 0.94 -9.86
CA ILE A 40 -8.80 0.84 -8.79
C ILE A 40 -8.89 2.17 -8.01
N LEU A 41 -7.75 2.72 -7.60
CA LEU A 41 -7.70 3.98 -6.84
C LEU A 41 -8.26 5.14 -7.65
N ALA A 42 -7.95 5.21 -8.95
CA ALA A 42 -8.49 6.21 -9.86
C ALA A 42 -10.01 6.05 -10.04
N ALA A 43 -10.49 4.83 -10.28
CA ALA A 43 -11.92 4.55 -10.49
C ALA A 43 -12.79 4.88 -9.27
N THR A 44 -12.24 4.70 -8.07
CA THR A 44 -12.91 4.92 -6.78
C THR A 44 -12.60 6.26 -6.12
N SER A 45 -11.90 7.16 -6.83
CA SER A 45 -11.48 8.47 -6.31
C SER A 45 -12.66 9.38 -5.99
N LYS A 46 -13.65 9.45 -6.90
CA LYS A 46 -14.81 10.36 -6.83
C LYS A 46 -16.10 9.73 -6.31
N ARG A 47 -16.19 8.40 -6.29
CA ARG A 47 -17.40 7.66 -5.87
C ARG A 47 -17.04 6.32 -5.24
N CYS A 48 -17.95 5.81 -4.41
CA CYS A 48 -17.81 4.49 -3.82
C CYS A 48 -18.26 3.43 -4.83
N LEU A 49 -17.47 2.38 -5.04
CA LEU A 49 -17.78 1.30 -5.96
C LEU A 49 -17.71 -0.06 -5.26
N THR A 50 -18.58 -0.96 -5.66
CA THR A 50 -18.52 -2.37 -5.31
C THR A 50 -17.53 -3.11 -6.20
N VAL A 51 -17.07 -4.28 -5.76
CA VAL A 51 -16.15 -5.10 -6.57
C VAL A 51 -16.73 -5.49 -7.92
N SER A 52 -18.05 -5.72 -8.00
CA SER A 52 -18.73 -5.98 -9.27
C SER A 52 -18.68 -4.81 -10.25
N GLU A 53 -18.60 -3.58 -9.74
CA GLU A 53 -18.47 -2.38 -10.58
C GLU A 53 -17.01 -2.09 -10.93
N MET A 54 -16.06 -2.40 -10.03
CA MET A 54 -14.63 -2.20 -10.24
C MET A 54 -14.03 -3.19 -11.24
N ALA A 55 -14.37 -4.48 -11.11
CA ALA A 55 -13.81 -5.57 -11.91
C ALA A 55 -13.82 -5.31 -13.44
N PRO A 56 -14.94 -4.87 -14.07
CA PRO A 56 -14.94 -4.57 -15.51
C PRO A 56 -14.12 -3.32 -15.85
N VAL A 57 -14.04 -2.33 -14.96
CA VAL A 57 -13.28 -1.09 -15.20
C VAL A 57 -11.78 -1.35 -15.25
N VAL A 58 -11.29 -2.25 -14.40
CA VAL A 58 -9.86 -2.59 -14.31
C VAL A 58 -9.50 -3.86 -15.07
N ASN A 59 -10.44 -4.40 -15.85
CA ASN A 59 -10.29 -5.61 -16.67
C ASN A 59 -9.75 -6.82 -15.87
N LEU A 60 -10.32 -7.09 -14.70
CA LEU A 60 -9.98 -8.25 -13.87
C LEU A 60 -11.16 -9.20 -13.67
N PRO A 61 -10.91 -10.52 -13.55
CA PRO A 61 -11.91 -11.45 -13.01
C PRO A 61 -12.35 -11.02 -11.62
N ALA A 62 -13.66 -11.13 -11.33
CA ALA A 62 -14.24 -10.65 -10.07
C ALA A 62 -13.52 -11.24 -8.84
N ALA A 63 -13.20 -12.54 -8.84
CA ALA A 63 -12.50 -13.20 -7.74
C ALA A 63 -11.10 -12.60 -7.48
N THR A 64 -10.37 -12.23 -8.52
CA THR A 64 -9.07 -11.57 -8.42
C THR A 64 -9.22 -10.15 -7.88
N CYS A 65 -10.22 -9.41 -8.38
CA CYS A 65 -10.53 -8.07 -7.89
C CYS A 65 -10.91 -8.07 -6.40
N TYR A 66 -11.70 -9.06 -5.94
CA TYR A 66 -12.00 -9.24 -4.50
C TYR A 66 -10.75 -9.44 -3.66
N LYS A 67 -9.84 -10.32 -4.09
CA LYS A 67 -8.57 -10.57 -3.39
C LYS A 67 -7.70 -9.32 -3.32
N LEU A 68 -7.62 -8.58 -4.43
CA LEU A 68 -6.82 -7.35 -4.49
C LEU A 68 -7.40 -6.25 -3.60
N ILE A 69 -8.72 -6.03 -3.63
CA ILE A 69 -9.39 -5.07 -2.74
C ILE A 69 -9.18 -5.42 -1.27
N TYR A 70 -9.24 -6.70 -0.92
CA TYR A 70 -8.96 -7.15 0.45
C TYR A 70 -7.52 -6.83 0.89
N GLN A 71 -6.55 -6.98 0.00
CA GLN A 71 -5.16 -6.58 0.27
C GLN A 71 -5.02 -5.06 0.40
N MET A 72 -5.65 -4.30 -0.49
CA MET A 72 -5.64 -2.83 -0.45
C MET A 72 -6.29 -2.28 0.83
N ASP A 73 -7.38 -2.90 1.30
CA ASP A 73 -8.09 -2.55 2.53
C ASP A 73 -7.20 -2.82 3.76
N LYS A 74 -6.51 -3.97 3.80
CA LYS A 74 -5.51 -4.27 4.85
C LYS A 74 -4.36 -3.28 4.89
N LEU A 75 -3.94 -2.76 3.74
CA LEU A 75 -2.89 -1.74 3.64
C LEU A 75 -3.42 -0.32 3.93
N GLY A 76 -4.73 -0.13 4.05
CA GLY A 76 -5.36 1.17 4.25
C GLY A 76 -5.41 2.06 3.01
N LEU A 77 -5.22 1.49 1.81
CA LEU A 77 -5.26 2.21 0.53
C LEU A 77 -6.68 2.49 0.03
N VAL A 78 -7.64 1.69 0.49
CA VAL A 78 -9.08 1.89 0.26
C VAL A 78 -9.80 1.90 1.59
N ALA A 79 -10.94 2.58 1.61
CA ALA A 79 -11.82 2.66 2.76
C ALA A 79 -13.17 2.02 2.45
N PHE A 80 -13.67 1.21 3.38
CA PHE A 80 -15.00 0.64 3.32
C PHE A 80 -16.07 1.70 3.62
N CYS A 81 -16.94 1.98 2.66
CA CYS A 81 -17.95 3.03 2.75
C CYS A 81 -19.36 2.52 3.09
N GLY A 82 -19.49 1.25 3.46
CA GLY A 82 -20.77 0.59 3.70
C GLY A 82 -21.18 -0.35 2.57
N ASN A 83 -22.43 -0.83 2.65
CA ASN A 83 -22.97 -1.74 1.64
C ASN A 83 -23.70 -0.95 0.55
N GLY A 84 -23.19 -1.02 -0.68
CA GLY A 84 -23.87 -0.55 -1.87
C GLY A 84 -25.15 -1.33 -2.14
N ARG A 85 -26.20 -0.60 -2.56
CA ARG A 85 -27.43 -1.20 -3.11
C ARG A 85 -27.21 -1.48 -4.59
N ASN A 86 -26.80 -2.71 -4.93
CA ASN A 86 -26.96 -3.19 -6.30
C ASN A 86 -28.45 -3.49 -6.49
N GLY A 87 -29.11 -2.80 -7.43
CA GLY A 87 -30.56 -2.84 -7.67
C GLY A 87 -31.16 -4.25 -7.75
N GLY A 88 -31.57 -4.78 -6.60
CA GLY A 88 -32.30 -6.06 -6.46
C GLY A 88 -31.48 -7.29 -6.02
N ARG A 89 -30.14 -7.26 -6.00
CA ARG A 89 -29.30 -8.43 -5.65
C ARG A 89 -28.29 -8.11 -4.55
N GLY A 90 -28.76 -8.19 -3.30
CA GLY A 90 -27.90 -8.27 -2.12
C GLY A 90 -27.15 -6.98 -1.74
N LYS A 91 -26.66 -6.97 -0.49
CA LYS A 91 -25.84 -5.89 0.07
C LYS A 91 -24.37 -6.14 -0.28
N ALA A 92 -23.85 -5.52 -1.33
CA ALA A 92 -22.43 -5.65 -1.70
C ALA A 92 -21.58 -4.58 -1.00
N ALA A 93 -20.39 -4.92 -0.52
CA ALA A 93 -19.47 -3.94 0.08
C ALA A 93 -19.00 -2.92 -0.98
N ALA A 94 -19.04 -1.63 -0.65
CA ALA A 94 -18.56 -0.55 -1.49
C ALA A 94 -17.32 0.11 -0.87
N TYR A 95 -16.38 0.50 -1.72
CA TYR A 95 -15.07 1.03 -1.33
C TYR A 95 -14.78 2.36 -2.03
N THR A 96 -14.02 3.24 -1.38
CA THR A 96 -13.45 4.45 -1.98
C THR A 96 -11.93 4.49 -1.78
N SER A 97 -11.24 5.18 -2.69
CA SER A 97 -9.82 5.48 -2.54
C SER A 97 -9.57 6.49 -1.41
N VAL A 98 -8.49 6.31 -0.66
CA VAL A 98 -7.97 7.32 0.29
C VAL A 98 -7.02 8.33 -0.35
N LEU A 99 -6.64 8.08 -1.61
CA LEU A 99 -5.75 8.91 -2.41
C LEU A 99 -6.47 10.17 -2.91
N LYS A 100 -5.83 11.33 -2.79
CA LYS A 100 -6.31 12.58 -3.39
C LYS A 100 -5.58 12.87 -4.70
N GLU A 101 -4.25 12.78 -4.66
CA GLU A 101 -3.37 13.07 -5.80
C GLU A 101 -2.08 12.26 -5.68
N MET A 102 -1.45 11.96 -6.82
CA MET A 102 -0.18 11.24 -6.90
C MET A 102 0.64 11.77 -8.07
N HIS A 103 1.93 12.01 -7.83
CA HIS A 103 2.92 12.33 -8.85
C HIS A 103 4.01 11.27 -8.83
N LEU A 104 4.31 10.71 -10.00
CA LEU A 104 5.38 9.74 -10.19
C LEU A 104 6.41 10.35 -11.14
N ASP A 105 7.57 10.69 -10.59
CA ASP A 105 8.70 11.22 -11.34
C ASP A 105 9.81 10.18 -11.42
N MET A 106 10.40 10.03 -12.60
CA MET A 106 11.56 9.16 -12.81
C MET A 106 12.69 9.97 -13.46
N LYS A 107 13.85 10.05 -12.80
CA LYS A 107 15.02 10.77 -13.31
C LYS A 107 16.31 10.13 -12.79
N ASN A 108 17.31 9.96 -13.66
CA ASN A 108 18.67 9.53 -13.30
C ASN A 108 18.70 8.27 -12.40
N SER A 109 17.97 7.22 -12.77
CA SER A 109 17.86 5.97 -11.97
C SER A 109 17.23 6.16 -10.58
N VAL A 110 16.50 7.25 -10.36
CA VAL A 110 15.72 7.51 -9.15
C VAL A 110 14.25 7.57 -9.52
N ILE A 111 13.42 6.84 -8.78
CA ILE A 111 11.96 6.97 -8.80
C ILE A 111 11.55 7.77 -7.58
N VAL A 112 10.82 8.86 -7.78
CA VAL A 112 10.24 9.68 -6.73
C VAL A 112 8.72 9.62 -6.87
N LEU A 113 8.07 9.08 -5.85
CA LEU A 113 6.64 8.98 -5.74
C LEU A 113 6.16 9.96 -4.67
N ARG A 114 5.41 10.99 -5.06
CA ARG A 114 4.75 11.92 -4.14
C ARG A 114 3.28 11.61 -4.10
N VAL A 115 2.76 11.48 -2.89
CA VAL A 115 1.37 11.09 -2.66
C VAL A 115 0.73 12.07 -1.71
N THR A 116 -0.40 12.65 -2.13
CA THR A 116 -1.26 13.44 -1.25
C THR A 116 -2.52 12.64 -0.96
N TRP A 117 -2.82 12.49 0.32
CA TRP A 117 -3.97 11.73 0.81
C TRP A 117 -5.19 12.64 1.00
N LYS A 118 -6.39 12.05 1.11
CA LYS A 118 -7.64 12.81 1.29
C LYS A 118 -7.71 13.61 2.59
N ASN A 119 -6.95 13.24 3.62
CA ASN A 119 -6.81 14.04 4.84
C ASN A 119 -5.86 15.26 4.68
N GLY A 120 -5.27 15.46 3.51
CA GLY A 120 -4.32 16.53 3.22
C GLY A 120 -2.86 16.23 3.57
N THR A 121 -2.54 15.10 4.21
CA THR A 121 -1.13 14.74 4.46
C THR A 121 -0.47 14.35 3.14
N THR A 122 0.83 14.62 3.03
CA THR A 122 1.63 14.26 1.85
C THR A 122 2.81 13.43 2.28
N ASP A 123 3.06 12.34 1.55
CA ASP A 123 4.23 11.47 1.71
C ASP A 123 5.06 11.47 0.44
N GLU A 124 6.38 11.40 0.61
CA GLU A 124 7.33 11.23 -0.49
C GLU A 124 8.08 9.91 -0.30
N PHE A 125 8.08 9.09 -1.35
CA PHE A 125 8.83 7.84 -1.41
C PHE A 125 9.87 7.97 -2.50
N ARG A 126 11.14 7.85 -2.11
CA ARG A 126 12.27 7.87 -3.03
C ARG A 126 12.90 6.49 -3.09
N LYS A 127 13.12 6.00 -4.31
CA LYS A 127 13.84 4.75 -4.57
C LYS A 127 14.96 5.00 -5.58
N ASP A 128 16.19 4.97 -5.09
CA ASP A 128 17.36 4.91 -5.96
C ASP A 128 17.55 3.46 -6.46
N LEU A 129 17.71 3.31 -7.77
CA LEU A 129 17.90 2.04 -8.48
C LEU A 129 19.37 1.77 -8.82
N VAL A 130 20.26 2.73 -8.54
CA VAL A 130 21.70 2.51 -8.65
C VAL A 130 22.09 1.44 -7.62
N PRO A 131 22.80 0.37 -8.01
CA PRO A 131 23.33 -0.58 -7.05
C PRO A 131 24.20 0.18 -6.06
N GLN A 132 23.85 0.17 -4.77
CA GLN A 132 24.77 0.66 -3.75
C GLN A 132 25.97 -0.29 -3.72
N PRO A 133 27.22 0.20 -3.83
CA PRO A 133 28.41 -0.66 -3.77
C PRO A 133 28.61 -1.36 -2.41
N ASP A 134 27.88 -0.98 -1.34
CA ASP A 134 28.20 -1.46 0.01
C ASP A 134 26.98 -2.03 0.74
N ALA A 135 26.75 -3.31 0.51
CA ALA A 135 26.41 -4.22 1.59
C ALA A 135 27.33 -5.44 1.44
N CYS A 136 28.63 -5.25 1.68
CA CYS A 136 29.54 -6.36 1.93
C CYS A 136 29.07 -7.07 3.22
N PRO A 137 28.61 -8.33 3.20
CA PRO A 137 28.54 -9.12 4.41
C PRO A 137 29.92 -9.78 4.58
N PHE A 138 30.91 -9.01 5.01
CA PHE A 138 32.23 -9.57 5.31
C PHE A 138 32.86 -8.91 6.53
N ARG A 139 32.56 -9.43 7.73
CA ARG A 139 33.51 -10.12 8.63
C ARG A 139 32.92 -10.24 10.03
N GLU A 140 32.69 -11.48 10.47
CA GLU A 140 33.13 -11.90 11.80
C GLU A 140 33.41 -13.41 11.77
N VAL A 141 34.57 -13.78 11.23
CA VAL A 141 35.20 -15.05 11.56
C VAL A 141 36.61 -14.72 12.03
N ALA A 142 36.87 -15.08 13.28
CA ALA A 142 38.15 -15.36 13.93
C ALA A 142 38.45 -14.49 15.17
N SER A 143 37.87 -14.89 16.30
CA SER A 143 38.49 -14.76 17.62
C SER A 143 38.30 -16.07 18.40
N MET A 144 38.74 -17.20 17.82
CA MET A 144 39.15 -18.34 18.64
C MET A 144 40.60 -18.13 19.06
N SER A 145 40.80 -17.34 20.12
CA SER A 145 42.00 -17.40 20.91
C SER A 145 41.90 -18.61 21.82
N SER A 146 42.68 -19.62 21.46
CA SER A 146 42.99 -20.83 22.21
C SER A 146 43.50 -20.51 23.61
N GLU A 147 42.68 -20.72 24.63
CA GLU A 147 43.14 -21.01 25.99
C GLU A 147 43.22 -22.53 26.14
N ALA A 148 44.44 -23.07 26.12
CA ALA A 148 44.75 -24.37 26.69
C ALA A 148 46.18 -24.32 27.24
N ASP A 149 46.17 -24.22 28.57
CA ASP A 149 47.25 -24.12 29.53
C ASP A 149 48.28 -25.24 29.42
N GLY A 150 49.51 -24.95 29.84
CA GLY A 150 50.67 -25.83 29.71
C GLY A 150 50.78 -26.92 30.78
N ALA A 151 51.65 -27.90 30.50
CA ALA A 151 52.36 -28.74 31.48
C ALA A 151 53.50 -29.47 30.75
N ILE A 152 54.70 -28.87 30.72
CA ILE A 152 55.93 -29.27 31.44
C ILE A 152 56.51 -30.64 30.99
N SER A 153 57.68 -30.57 30.33
CA SER A 153 58.62 -31.68 30.14
C SER A 153 59.52 -31.83 31.36
N ASP A 154 59.61 -33.03 31.94
CA ASP A 154 60.77 -33.96 31.97
C ASP A 154 60.42 -35.15 32.88
#